data_AF-A0A943CZ55-F1
#
_entry.id   AF-A0A943CZ55-F1
#
_cell.length_a   1.000
_cell.length_b   1.000
_cell.length_c   1.000
_cell.angle_alpha   90.00
_cell.angle_beta   90.00
_cell.angle_gamma   90.00
#
_symmetry.space_group_name_H-M   'P 1'
#
loop_
_entity.id
_entity.type
_entity.pdbx_description
1 polymer ?
#
loop_
_entity_poly.entity_id
_entity_poly.type
_entity_poly.pdbx_seq_one_letter_code
_entity_poly.pdbx_strand_id
1 'polypeptide(L)'
;MKMSNMLISTLREVPAEAEIDSHKLMLRAGMIRKMASGIYNYMPLGLKVLKNVENIVREEMNEAGAQEFLASAVLPAELWQESGRWDVYGEEMFRLKDRNNRDFCLGPTHEEVFTDIARSEIKSYKQLPINLYQIQTKYRDERRPRFGVMRSREFVMKDAYSFDKDQEGLDVSYNKMREAYIKIFNRCGIDAKPVEADSGAIGGSNSAEFMVRSEVGEDDVVFCTACDYAANMEKAPSTVEKADAEELKDLVKTETPNVKTIEELVKFFNTTEKKFAKTLIYNADGKIVAVMVRGDREVNEVKVSNALGGVVNLNMAAPEEVFKATNAQVGFAGPININVDTLLVDEEIVNMYNFIVGANKTGYHIENVNYGRDFQGGVGDYRNITEGEKCPVCGGKVTISRGTEVGHIFKLGTKYSEAMNANFIDENGKEKPFIMGCYGIGVTRTMASIIEQHNDENGIVWPLSVAPYHVNIIPVNIKDEEQMKIANEIYEDLKSIGVDAILDDRNERAGVKFKDSDLMGIPMRITVGKKIVDGEVEFKLRTSDMENIKIEEVVDRVREEFKKNKLSVR
;
A
#
# COMPACT_ATOMS: atom_id res chain seq x y z
N MET A 1 4.95 33.25 7.14
CA MET A 1 5.66 33.66 5.90
C MET A 1 4.81 34.64 5.12
N LYS A 2 5.40 35.62 4.41
CA LYS A 2 4.67 36.48 3.47
C LYS A 2 4.51 35.77 2.13
N MET A 3 3.29 35.68 1.61
CA MET A 3 2.98 34.89 0.42
C MET A 3 3.60 35.49 -0.86
N SER A 4 3.80 36.81 -0.90
CA SER A 4 4.52 37.50 -1.98
C SER A 4 5.96 37.02 -2.17
N ASN A 5 6.59 36.47 -1.13
CA ASN A 5 7.95 35.95 -1.14
C ASN A 5 8.01 34.42 -1.34
N MET A 6 6.87 33.77 -1.56
CA MET A 6 6.79 32.32 -1.72
C MET A 6 6.63 31.94 -3.19
N LEU A 7 7.30 30.86 -3.61
CA LEU A 7 7.02 30.23 -4.89
C LEU A 7 5.74 29.40 -4.79
N ILE A 8 4.59 30.06 -4.98
CA ILE A 8 3.27 29.42 -5.04
C ILE A 8 2.73 29.62 -6.44
N SER A 9 2.63 28.52 -7.20
CA SER A 9 2.12 28.50 -8.56
C SER A 9 0.90 27.59 -8.59
N THR A 10 -0.26 28.14 -8.23
CA THR A 10 -1.52 27.39 -8.35
C THR A 10 -1.94 27.28 -9.82
N LEU A 11 -2.54 26.16 -10.19
CA LEU A 11 -3.07 25.92 -11.53
C LEU A 11 -4.60 25.96 -11.52
N ARG A 12 -5.18 26.66 -12.48
CA ARG A 12 -6.64 26.71 -12.67
C ARG A 12 -7.17 25.42 -13.28
N GLU A 13 -6.44 24.88 -14.25
CA GLU A 13 -6.80 23.68 -14.98
C GLU A 13 -6.07 22.47 -14.42
N VAL A 14 -6.76 21.32 -14.45
CA VAL A 14 -6.20 20.02 -14.08
C VAL A 14 -5.32 19.53 -15.24
N PRO A 15 -4.04 19.17 -15.01
CA PRO A 15 -3.23 18.54 -16.04
C PRO A 15 -3.86 17.22 -16.52
N ALA A 16 -3.91 17.00 -17.84
CA ALA A 16 -4.63 15.88 -18.46
C ALA A 16 -4.13 14.48 -18.02
N GLU A 17 -2.90 14.39 -17.55
CA GLU A 17 -2.28 13.16 -17.04
C GLU A 17 -2.65 12.79 -15.59
N ALA A 18 -3.45 13.61 -14.90
CA ALA A 18 -3.82 13.38 -13.51
C ALA A 18 -5.18 12.69 -13.40
N GLU A 19 -5.17 11.40 -13.03
CA GLU A 19 -6.37 10.56 -12.98
C GLU A 19 -7.11 10.65 -11.63
N ILE A 20 -6.36 10.61 -10.51
CA ILE A 20 -6.91 10.59 -9.14
C ILE A 20 -6.84 11.97 -8.48
N ASP A 21 -7.68 12.21 -7.49
CA ASP A 21 -7.93 13.55 -6.95
C ASP A 21 -6.73 14.11 -6.19
N SER A 22 -6.02 13.29 -5.42
CA SER A 22 -4.75 13.67 -4.79
C SER A 22 -3.73 14.14 -5.82
N HIS A 23 -3.54 13.41 -6.92
CA HIS A 23 -2.59 13.80 -7.97
C HIS A 23 -3.00 15.12 -8.62
N LYS A 24 -4.30 15.29 -8.96
CA LYS A 24 -4.84 16.54 -9.53
C LYS A 24 -4.63 17.72 -8.58
N LEU A 25 -4.96 17.53 -7.30
CA LEU A 25 -4.88 18.56 -6.27
C LEU A 25 -3.44 18.92 -5.93
N MET A 26 -2.52 17.95 -5.81
CA MET A 26 -1.10 18.23 -5.56
C MET A 26 -0.46 19.05 -6.70
N LEU A 27 -0.84 18.78 -7.95
CA LEU A 27 -0.39 19.59 -9.10
C LEU A 27 -1.02 21.00 -9.05
N ARG A 28 -2.33 21.09 -8.86
CA ARG A 28 -3.08 22.35 -8.84
C ARG A 28 -2.71 23.26 -7.68
N ALA A 29 -2.50 22.72 -6.49
CA ALA A 29 -2.07 23.46 -5.31
C ALA A 29 -0.58 23.85 -5.36
N GLY A 30 0.15 23.44 -6.40
CA GLY A 30 1.57 23.77 -6.52
C GLY A 30 2.46 22.99 -5.56
N MET A 31 2.05 21.78 -5.13
CA MET A 31 2.81 20.94 -4.21
C MET A 31 3.88 20.09 -4.91
N ILE A 32 3.59 19.62 -6.12
CA ILE A 32 4.53 18.82 -6.91
C ILE A 32 4.59 19.29 -8.36
N ARG A 33 5.70 18.97 -9.04
CA ARG A 33 5.87 19.13 -10.48
C ARG A 33 6.51 17.89 -11.06
N LYS A 34 5.95 17.36 -12.14
CA LYS A 34 6.48 16.18 -12.83
C LYS A 34 7.76 16.56 -13.58
N MET A 35 8.79 15.74 -13.44
CA MET A 35 10.05 15.83 -14.18
C MET A 35 10.12 14.75 -15.27
N ALA A 36 9.72 13.53 -14.93
CA ALA A 36 9.60 12.39 -15.84
C ALA A 36 8.46 11.46 -15.38
N SER A 37 8.19 10.38 -16.10
CA SER A 37 7.18 9.39 -15.68
C SER A 37 7.56 8.80 -14.32
N GLY A 38 6.71 8.99 -13.31
CA GLY A 38 6.99 8.54 -11.95
C GLY A 38 8.11 9.28 -11.22
N ILE A 39 8.51 10.48 -11.66
CA ILE A 39 9.55 11.28 -10.99
C ILE A 39 9.05 12.71 -10.81
N TYR A 40 9.02 13.17 -9.56
CA TYR A 40 8.38 14.42 -9.15
C TYR A 40 9.30 15.28 -8.29
N ASN A 41 9.32 16.59 -8.58
CA ASN A 41 9.85 17.59 -7.67
C ASN A 41 8.81 17.94 -6.61
N TYR A 42 9.23 17.98 -5.35
CA TYR A 42 8.43 18.51 -4.25
C TYR A 42 8.67 20.02 -4.13
N MET A 43 7.63 20.79 -4.42
CA MET A 43 7.64 22.25 -4.31
C MET A 43 7.53 22.68 -2.85
N PRO A 44 7.80 23.95 -2.47
CA PRO A 44 7.88 24.37 -1.07
C PRO A 44 6.68 23.97 -0.20
N LEU A 45 5.45 24.07 -0.74
CA LEU A 45 4.24 23.67 -0.04
C LEU A 45 4.19 22.15 0.20
N GLY A 46 4.45 21.36 -0.85
CA GLY A 46 4.45 19.90 -0.77
C GLY A 46 5.57 19.35 0.11
N LEU A 47 6.76 19.96 0.05
CA LEU A 47 7.89 19.60 0.89
C LEU A 47 7.58 19.84 2.38
N LYS A 48 6.90 20.94 2.72
CA LYS A 48 6.52 21.20 4.13
C LYS A 48 5.56 20.14 4.66
N VAL A 49 4.55 19.74 3.88
CA VAL A 49 3.66 18.62 4.26
C VAL A 49 4.44 17.31 4.40
N LEU A 50 5.30 16.99 3.43
CA LEU A 50 6.15 15.80 3.49
C LEU A 50 6.96 15.78 4.79
N LYS A 51 7.59 16.90 5.17
CA LYS A 51 8.34 17.01 6.43
C LYS A 51 7.46 16.91 7.67
N ASN A 52 6.23 17.41 7.66
CA ASN A 52 5.30 17.21 8.77
C ASN A 52 4.98 15.73 8.97
N VAL A 53 4.72 14.98 7.88
CA VAL A 53 4.51 13.52 7.94
C VAL A 53 5.78 12.81 8.44
N GLU A 54 6.96 13.15 7.92
CA GLU A 54 8.24 12.59 8.40
C GLU A 54 8.45 12.83 9.90
N ASN A 55 8.08 14.00 10.42
CA ASN A 55 8.25 14.33 11.83
C ASN A 55 7.33 13.50 12.72
N ILE A 56 6.06 13.32 12.34
CA ILE A 56 5.14 12.41 13.05
C ILE A 56 5.72 11.00 13.07
N VAL A 57 6.18 10.51 11.93
CA VAL A 57 6.81 9.18 11.82
C VAL A 57 8.02 9.09 12.76
N ARG A 58 8.93 10.05 12.72
CA ARG A 58 10.13 10.10 13.56
C ARG A 58 9.82 10.10 15.04
N GLU A 59 8.86 10.91 15.49
CA GLU A 59 8.44 10.96 16.89
C GLU A 59 7.94 9.61 17.40
N GLU A 60 7.03 8.96 16.66
CA GLU A 60 6.44 7.68 17.06
C GLU A 60 7.44 6.52 16.98
N MET A 61 8.34 6.53 15.99
CA MET A 61 9.42 5.54 15.89
C MET A 61 10.41 5.66 17.06
N ASN A 62 10.77 6.90 17.43
CA ASN A 62 11.65 7.15 18.57
C ASN A 62 10.97 6.79 19.91
N GLU A 63 9.68 7.09 20.07
CA GLU A 63 8.90 6.67 21.25
C GLU A 63 8.85 5.14 21.37
N ALA A 64 8.75 4.44 20.25
CA ALA A 64 8.80 2.97 20.20
C ALA A 64 10.20 2.38 20.45
N GLY A 65 11.22 3.22 20.62
CA GLY A 65 12.60 2.83 20.89
C GLY A 65 13.42 2.45 19.65
N ALA A 66 12.93 2.78 18.45
CA ALA A 66 13.71 2.64 17.22
C ALA A 66 14.69 3.80 17.07
N GLN A 67 15.85 3.56 16.45
CA GLN A 67 16.92 4.55 16.31
C GLN A 67 17.11 4.93 14.84
N GLU A 68 17.06 6.22 14.54
CA GLU A 68 17.25 6.72 13.18
C GLU A 68 18.73 6.71 12.79
N PHE A 69 19.05 6.13 11.63
CA PHE A 69 20.27 6.40 10.91
C PHE A 69 19.96 6.55 9.42
N LEU A 70 20.97 6.88 8.60
CA LEU A 70 20.79 7.06 7.16
C LEU A 70 21.77 6.19 6.38
N ALA A 71 21.26 5.21 5.65
CA ALA A 71 22.04 4.40 4.73
C ALA A 71 22.19 5.08 3.35
N SER A 72 23.25 4.73 2.63
CA SER A 72 23.44 5.16 1.24
C SER A 72 22.27 4.72 0.36
N ALA A 73 21.89 5.53 -0.63
CA ALA A 73 20.98 5.12 -1.68
C ALA A 73 21.69 4.36 -2.81
N VAL A 74 22.99 4.58 -3.00
CA VAL A 74 23.82 3.86 -3.96
C VAL A 74 24.46 2.67 -3.24
N LEU A 75 24.07 1.47 -3.64
CA LEU A 75 24.43 0.23 -2.94
C LEU A 75 25.32 -0.65 -3.81
N PRO A 76 26.39 -1.25 -3.25
CA PRO A 76 27.23 -2.21 -3.98
C PRO A 76 26.43 -3.46 -4.33
N ALA A 77 26.62 -3.99 -5.54
CA ALA A 77 25.91 -5.20 -5.99
C ALA A 77 26.25 -6.43 -5.13
N GLU A 78 27.45 -6.47 -4.54
CA GLU A 78 27.94 -7.58 -3.72
C GLU A 78 26.99 -7.90 -2.55
N LEU A 79 26.44 -6.89 -1.88
CA LEU A 79 25.49 -7.11 -0.77
C LEU A 79 24.21 -7.82 -1.23
N TRP A 80 23.71 -7.47 -2.41
CA TRP A 80 22.52 -8.08 -3.02
C TRP A 80 22.81 -9.46 -3.63
N GLN A 81 24.05 -9.71 -4.02
CA GLN A 81 24.52 -11.04 -4.45
C GLN A 81 24.62 -11.98 -3.25
N GLU A 82 25.10 -11.51 -2.09
CA GLU A 82 25.11 -12.29 -0.84
C GLU A 82 23.71 -12.75 -0.41
N SER A 83 22.70 -11.88 -0.53
CA SER A 83 21.30 -12.26 -0.24
C SER A 83 20.64 -13.10 -1.34
N GLY A 84 21.28 -13.23 -2.50
CA GLY A 84 20.73 -13.89 -3.69
C GLY A 84 19.65 -13.07 -4.42
N ARG A 85 19.35 -11.84 -3.98
CA ARG A 85 18.28 -11.01 -4.56
C ARG A 85 18.70 -10.21 -5.78
N TRP A 86 20.00 -10.08 -6.06
CA TRP A 86 20.50 -9.31 -7.20
C TRP A 86 19.85 -9.72 -8.53
N ASP A 87 19.74 -11.02 -8.81
CA ASP A 87 19.14 -11.53 -10.05
C ASP A 87 17.61 -11.70 -9.94
N VAL A 88 17.11 -12.01 -8.75
CA VAL A 88 15.69 -12.33 -8.51
C VAL A 88 14.80 -11.09 -8.46
N TYR A 89 15.33 -9.92 -8.06
CA TYR A 89 14.53 -8.69 -7.98
C TYR A 89 14.01 -8.20 -9.35
N GLY A 90 14.62 -8.67 -10.44
CA GLY A 90 14.13 -8.39 -11.80
C GLY A 90 14.42 -6.98 -12.30
N GLU A 91 13.58 -6.52 -13.24
CA GLU A 91 13.74 -5.23 -13.94
C GLU A 91 13.38 -4.01 -13.08
N GLU A 92 12.69 -4.21 -11.95
CA GLU A 92 12.32 -3.11 -11.05
C GLU A 92 13.53 -2.51 -10.30
N MET A 93 14.68 -3.18 -10.30
CA MET A 93 15.91 -2.67 -9.70
C MET A 93 16.68 -1.82 -10.70
N PHE A 94 16.86 -0.53 -10.38
CA PHE A 94 17.83 0.31 -11.09
C PHE A 94 19.25 -0.19 -10.84
N ARG A 95 19.90 -0.69 -11.89
CA ARG A 95 21.31 -1.09 -11.88
C ARG A 95 22.16 -0.06 -12.60
N LEU A 96 23.33 0.25 -12.05
CA LEU A 96 24.28 1.18 -12.62
C LEU A 96 25.71 0.67 -12.47
N LYS A 97 26.62 1.17 -13.32
CA LYS A 97 28.06 0.93 -13.20
C LYS A 97 28.78 2.22 -12.87
N ASP A 98 29.78 2.14 -12.00
CA ASP A 98 30.70 3.27 -11.78
C ASP A 98 31.70 3.41 -12.94
N ARG A 99 32.54 4.46 -12.89
CA ARG A 99 33.61 4.71 -13.87
C ARG A 99 34.68 3.61 -13.93
N ASN A 100 34.70 2.70 -12.98
CA ASN A 100 35.62 1.56 -12.89
C ASN A 100 34.92 0.23 -13.25
N ASN A 101 33.71 0.29 -13.82
CA ASN A 101 32.87 -0.84 -14.19
C ASN A 101 32.40 -1.73 -13.03
N ARG A 102 32.42 -1.23 -11.79
CA ARG A 102 31.83 -1.92 -10.63
C ARG A 102 30.31 -1.75 -10.64
N ASP A 103 29.61 -2.81 -10.26
CA ASP A 103 28.14 -2.84 -10.27
C ASP A 103 27.55 -2.29 -8.97
N PHE A 104 26.53 -1.46 -9.13
CA PHE A 104 25.75 -0.87 -8.04
C PHE A 104 24.26 -0.89 -8.39
N CYS A 105 23.42 -0.69 -7.39
CA CYS A 105 22.02 -0.35 -7.59
C CYS A 105 21.62 0.91 -6.83
N LEU A 106 20.52 1.53 -7.26
CA LEU A 106 19.79 2.47 -6.40
C LEU A 106 18.85 1.65 -5.53
N GLY A 107 18.96 1.78 -4.20
CA GLY A 107 18.26 0.92 -3.24
C GLY A 107 16.73 1.01 -3.36
N PRO A 108 16.03 -0.07 -3.75
CA PRO A 108 14.57 -0.14 -3.69
C PRO A 108 14.04 -0.43 -2.28
N THR A 109 14.93 -0.95 -1.41
CA THR A 109 14.80 -1.29 0.01
C THR A 109 16.21 -1.58 0.54
N HIS A 110 16.37 -1.86 1.84
CA HIS A 110 17.66 -1.90 2.53
C HIS A 110 17.87 -3.10 3.47
N GLU A 111 17.19 -4.24 3.29
CA GLU A 111 17.40 -5.43 4.15
C GLU A 111 18.88 -5.82 4.23
N GLU A 112 19.57 -5.88 3.08
CA GLU A 112 20.98 -6.27 2.98
C GLU A 112 21.90 -5.29 3.71
N VAL A 113 21.63 -3.99 3.58
CA VAL A 113 22.48 -2.94 4.16
C VAL A 113 22.34 -2.92 5.67
N PHE A 114 21.13 -3.06 6.19
CA PHE A 114 20.92 -3.12 7.64
C PHE A 114 21.47 -4.42 8.22
N THR A 115 21.36 -5.54 7.49
CA THR A 115 21.99 -6.82 7.87
C THR A 115 23.51 -6.69 7.95
N ASP A 116 24.14 -6.01 6.98
CA ASP A 116 25.58 -5.76 6.94
C ASP A 116 26.06 -4.87 8.11
N ILE A 117 25.29 -3.84 8.46
CA ILE A 117 25.56 -3.01 9.64
C ILE A 117 25.41 -3.84 10.93
N ALA A 118 24.33 -4.61 11.06
CA ALA A 118 24.08 -5.42 12.24
C ALA A 118 25.18 -6.47 12.45
N ARG A 119 25.58 -7.21 11.40
CA ARG A 119 26.68 -8.20 11.51
C ARG A 119 28.00 -7.55 11.87
N SER A 120 28.23 -6.29 11.51
CA SER A 120 29.47 -5.57 11.79
C SER A 120 29.52 -5.03 13.23
N GLU A 121 28.41 -4.49 13.73
CA GLU A 121 28.37 -3.73 14.99
C GLU A 121 27.79 -4.52 16.18
N ILE A 122 26.98 -5.55 15.92
CA ILE A 122 26.30 -6.34 16.96
C ILE A 122 26.96 -7.71 17.05
N LYS A 123 27.58 -8.02 18.20
CA LYS A 123 28.35 -9.27 18.38
C LYS A 123 27.81 -10.18 19.47
N SER A 124 26.98 -9.66 20.38
CA SER A 124 26.50 -10.42 21.54
C SER A 124 25.01 -10.21 21.77
N TYR A 125 24.35 -11.25 22.27
CA TYR A 125 22.95 -11.20 22.70
C TYR A 125 22.64 -10.09 23.71
N LYS A 126 23.65 -9.60 24.44
CA LYS A 126 23.52 -8.50 25.40
C LYS A 126 23.20 -7.15 24.76
N GLN A 127 23.48 -7.00 23.46
CA GLN A 127 23.13 -5.81 22.70
C GLN A 127 21.68 -5.88 22.16
N LEU A 128 21.07 -7.07 22.15
CA LEU A 128 19.76 -7.31 21.53
C LEU A 128 18.62 -7.16 22.56
N PRO A 129 17.43 -6.70 22.14
CA PRO A 129 17.06 -6.35 20.76
C PRO A 129 17.51 -4.94 20.35
N ILE A 130 17.73 -4.75 19.05
CA ILE A 130 17.98 -3.44 18.43
C ILE A 130 16.96 -3.22 17.32
N ASN A 131 16.43 -2.01 17.22
CA ASN A 131 15.59 -1.59 16.10
C ASN A 131 16.16 -0.30 15.49
N LEU A 132 16.52 -0.37 14.21
CA LEU A 132 17.07 0.76 13.45
C LEU A 132 16.09 1.17 12.36
N TYR A 133 16.00 2.45 12.04
CA TYR A 133 15.20 2.91 10.91
C TYR A 133 15.87 4.05 10.17
N GLN A 134 15.37 4.33 8.97
CA GLN A 134 15.72 5.52 8.20
C GLN A 134 14.46 6.10 7.54
N ILE A 135 14.50 7.39 7.19
CA ILE A 135 13.55 8.03 6.28
C ILE A 135 14.34 8.47 5.05
N GLN A 136 14.21 7.74 3.96
CA GLN A 136 15.13 7.86 2.82
C GLN A 136 14.46 7.55 1.48
N THR A 137 14.96 8.18 0.43
CA THR A 137 14.47 8.04 -0.95
C THR A 137 14.81 6.68 -1.55
N LYS A 138 13.77 5.94 -1.93
CA LYS A 138 13.85 4.65 -2.61
C LYS A 138 13.64 4.80 -4.11
N TYR A 139 14.18 3.83 -4.84
CA TYR A 139 14.13 3.78 -6.29
C TYR A 139 13.61 2.43 -6.77
N ARG A 140 12.49 2.41 -7.48
CA ARG A 140 11.94 1.21 -8.12
C ARG A 140 11.58 1.56 -9.57
N ASP A 141 12.12 0.87 -10.57
CA ASP A 141 11.82 1.13 -11.97
C ASP A 141 10.45 0.56 -12.35
N GLU A 142 9.42 1.11 -11.72
CA GLU A 142 8.04 0.71 -11.88
C GLU A 142 7.65 0.75 -13.36
N ARG A 143 7.16 -0.40 -13.86
CA ARG A 143 6.80 -0.60 -15.27
C ARG A 143 5.73 0.39 -15.72
N ARG A 144 4.77 0.70 -14.83
CA ARG A 144 3.67 1.63 -15.08
C ARG A 144 3.47 2.59 -13.90
N PRO A 145 4.30 3.65 -13.78
CA PRO A 145 4.09 4.66 -12.77
C PRO A 145 2.76 5.38 -13.04
N ARG A 146 1.92 5.48 -12.01
CA ARG A 146 0.58 6.08 -12.10
C ARG A 146 0.21 6.72 -10.78
N PHE A 147 -0.89 7.48 -10.79
CA PHE A 147 -1.46 8.05 -9.55
C PHE A 147 -0.52 9.00 -8.80
N GLY A 148 0.32 9.73 -9.54
CA GLY A 148 1.20 10.74 -8.94
C GLY A 148 2.30 10.11 -8.09
N VAL A 149 2.39 10.55 -6.83
CA VAL A 149 3.38 10.05 -5.86
C VAL A 149 2.94 8.78 -5.15
N MET A 150 1.74 8.23 -5.45
CA MET A 150 1.29 6.97 -4.88
C MET A 150 2.05 5.77 -5.45
N ARG A 151 2.32 5.78 -6.76
CA ARG A 151 3.07 4.74 -7.47
C ARG A 151 4.06 5.38 -8.44
N SER A 152 5.18 5.84 -7.88
CA SER A 152 6.26 6.52 -8.57
C SER A 152 7.54 5.67 -8.60
N ARG A 153 8.51 6.08 -9.41
CA ARG A 153 9.83 5.41 -9.48
C ARG A 153 10.79 5.86 -8.41
N GLU A 154 10.63 7.11 -7.98
CA GLU A 154 11.35 7.72 -6.87
C GLU A 154 10.33 8.14 -5.81
N PHE A 155 10.53 7.73 -4.57
CA PHE A 155 9.62 8.01 -3.46
C PHE A 155 10.34 7.98 -2.11
N VAL A 156 9.78 8.65 -1.10
CA VAL A 156 10.35 8.61 0.26
C VAL A 156 9.64 7.53 1.05
N MET A 157 10.45 6.64 1.64
CA MET A 157 9.99 5.57 2.51
C MET A 157 10.67 5.71 3.86
N LYS A 158 9.90 5.45 4.93
CA LYS A 158 10.49 5.06 6.20
C LYS A 158 10.62 3.55 6.19
N ASP A 159 11.81 3.03 6.39
CA ASP A 159 12.09 1.60 6.49
C ASP A 159 12.85 1.34 7.78
N ALA A 160 12.39 0.37 8.55
CA ALA A 160 12.95 -0.01 9.84
C ALA A 160 13.23 -1.51 9.88
N TYR A 161 14.22 -1.92 10.65
CA TYR A 161 14.68 -3.30 10.75
C TYR A 161 15.03 -3.61 12.20
N SER A 162 14.37 -4.62 12.77
CA SER A 162 14.71 -5.14 14.09
C SER A 162 15.64 -6.34 13.97
N PHE A 163 16.52 -6.45 14.94
CA PHE A 163 17.41 -7.58 15.16
C PHE A 163 17.14 -8.09 16.57
N ASP A 164 16.72 -9.34 16.64
CA ASP A 164 16.25 -10.00 17.84
C ASP A 164 17.02 -11.32 18.03
N LYS A 165 17.12 -11.76 19.29
CA LYS A 165 17.89 -12.98 19.64
C LYS A 165 17.10 -14.27 19.40
N ASP A 166 15.78 -14.18 19.36
CA ASP A 166 14.84 -15.30 19.23
C ASP A 166 13.49 -14.81 18.67
N GLN A 167 12.59 -15.75 18.39
CA GLN A 167 11.28 -15.47 17.81
C GLN A 167 10.38 -14.66 18.77
N GLU A 168 10.49 -14.87 20.07
CA GLU A 168 9.72 -14.11 21.07
C GLU A 168 10.13 -12.63 21.05
N GLY A 169 11.43 -12.33 20.93
CA GLY A 169 11.94 -10.98 20.74
C GLY A 169 11.38 -10.32 19.48
N LEU A 170 11.39 -11.04 18.35
CA LEU A 170 10.80 -10.55 17.10
C LEU A 170 9.30 -10.26 17.24
N ASP A 171 8.56 -11.10 17.96
CA ASP A 171 7.14 -10.87 18.19
C ASP A 171 6.88 -9.58 18.98
N VAL A 172 7.72 -9.28 19.98
CA VAL A 172 7.69 -8.02 20.72
C VAL A 172 8.03 -6.84 19.82
N SER A 173 9.12 -6.92 19.05
CA SER A 173 9.54 -5.87 18.11
C SER A 173 8.48 -5.59 17.04
N TYR A 174 7.88 -6.64 16.48
CA TYR A 174 6.78 -6.54 15.52
C TYR A 174 5.55 -5.85 16.10
N ASN A 175 5.13 -6.21 17.31
CA ASN A 175 3.96 -5.61 17.95
C ASN A 175 4.19 -4.13 18.30
N LYS A 176 5.39 -3.76 18.75
CA LYS A 176 5.76 -2.34 18.95
C LYS A 176 5.65 -1.53 17.67
N MET A 177 6.12 -2.07 16.55
CA MET A 177 6.01 -1.39 15.25
C MET A 177 4.57 -1.30 14.77
N ARG A 178 3.78 -2.36 14.98
CA ARG A 178 2.34 -2.34 14.70
C ARG A 178 1.63 -1.21 15.45
N GLU A 179 1.88 -1.08 16.75
CA GLU A 179 1.30 0.00 17.58
C GLU A 179 1.77 1.39 17.15
N ALA A 180 3.08 1.55 16.89
CA ALA A 180 3.64 2.81 16.41
C ALA A 180 2.99 3.25 15.09
N TYR A 181 2.79 2.33 14.15
CA TYR A 181 2.15 2.62 12.87
C TYR A 181 0.70 3.08 13.04
N ILE A 182 -0.07 2.41 13.91
CA ILE A 182 -1.44 2.83 14.24
C ILE A 182 -1.43 4.28 14.78
N LYS A 183 -0.51 4.62 15.70
CA LYS A 183 -0.38 5.99 16.20
C LYS A 183 0.00 6.97 15.10
N ILE A 184 0.97 6.64 14.24
CA ILE A 184 1.41 7.46 13.10
C ILE A 184 0.22 7.80 12.20
N PHE A 185 -0.50 6.79 11.70
CA PHE A 185 -1.59 7.02 10.75
C PHE A 185 -2.75 7.80 11.38
N ASN A 186 -3.09 7.50 12.64
CA ASN A 186 -4.08 8.28 13.39
C ASN A 186 -3.67 9.76 13.54
N ARG A 187 -2.39 10.02 13.84
CA ARG A 187 -1.86 11.39 13.94
C ARG A 187 -1.79 12.09 12.58
N CYS A 188 -1.58 11.37 11.49
CA CYS A 188 -1.71 11.89 10.12
C CYS A 188 -3.17 12.10 9.69
N GLY A 189 -4.15 11.67 10.51
CA GLY A 189 -5.58 11.80 10.23
C GLY A 189 -6.11 10.75 9.25
N ILE A 190 -5.42 9.63 9.05
CA ILE A 190 -5.83 8.57 8.11
C ILE A 190 -6.35 7.36 8.89
N ASP A 191 -7.52 6.83 8.50
CA ASP A 191 -8.04 5.56 9.02
C ASP A 191 -7.37 4.38 8.29
N ALA A 192 -6.13 4.08 8.68
CA ALA A 192 -5.37 2.94 8.18
C ALA A 192 -5.58 1.72 9.10
N LYS A 193 -5.98 0.58 8.51
CA LYS A 193 -6.21 -0.65 9.27
C LYS A 193 -5.14 -1.69 8.95
N PRO A 194 -4.59 -2.39 9.96
CA PRO A 194 -3.74 -3.53 9.72
C PRO A 194 -4.58 -4.69 9.16
N VAL A 195 -4.15 -5.26 8.04
CA VAL A 195 -4.78 -6.41 7.39
C VAL A 195 -3.73 -7.49 7.18
N GLU A 196 -4.13 -8.75 7.31
CA GLU A 196 -3.22 -9.87 7.05
C GLU A 196 -2.82 -9.88 5.57
N ALA A 197 -1.53 -10.09 5.31
CA ALA A 197 -0.97 -9.99 3.97
C ALA A 197 -0.06 -11.17 3.65
N ASP A 198 0.29 -11.30 2.37
CA ASP A 198 1.35 -12.22 1.96
C ASP A 198 2.73 -11.63 2.27
N SER A 199 3.73 -12.49 2.47
CA SER A 199 5.11 -12.02 2.73
C SER A 199 5.92 -11.82 1.45
N GLY A 200 5.41 -12.29 0.30
CA GLY A 200 5.93 -12.07 -1.04
C GLY A 200 7.41 -12.38 -1.20
N ALA A 201 8.05 -11.68 -2.15
CA ALA A 201 9.48 -11.82 -2.44
C ALA A 201 10.39 -11.35 -1.29
N ILE A 202 9.88 -10.50 -0.39
CA ILE A 202 10.59 -10.08 0.83
C ILE A 202 10.80 -11.31 1.74
N GLY A 203 9.86 -12.25 1.76
CA GLY A 203 9.91 -13.49 2.53
C GLY A 203 9.55 -13.29 4.01
N GLY A 204 9.28 -14.39 4.71
CA GLY A 204 8.83 -14.36 6.10
C GLY A 204 7.60 -15.25 6.33
N SER A 205 7.17 -15.38 7.59
CA SER A 205 6.05 -16.25 7.96
C SER A 205 4.77 -15.49 8.33
N ASN A 206 4.88 -14.21 8.68
CA ASN A 206 3.76 -13.36 9.08
C ASN A 206 4.02 -11.91 8.65
N SER A 207 3.09 -11.33 7.89
CA SER A 207 3.12 -9.92 7.49
C SER A 207 1.74 -9.28 7.68
N ALA A 208 1.74 -7.96 7.87
CA ALA A 208 0.51 -7.18 7.88
C ALA A 208 0.70 -5.88 7.09
N GLU A 209 -0.25 -5.60 6.21
CA GLU A 209 -0.34 -4.36 5.45
C GLU A 209 -1.23 -3.38 6.20
N PHE A 210 -0.88 -2.09 6.15
CA PHE A 210 -1.71 -1.01 6.64
C PHE A 210 -2.44 -0.41 5.46
N MET A 211 -3.74 -0.72 5.39
CA MET A 211 -4.60 -0.37 4.27
C MET A 211 -5.49 0.81 4.61
N VAL A 212 -5.52 1.77 3.70
CA VAL A 212 -6.42 2.91 3.73
C VAL A 212 -7.54 2.64 2.74
N ARG A 213 -8.80 2.64 3.20
CA ARG A 213 -9.93 2.45 2.30
C ARG A 213 -9.95 3.56 1.23
N SER A 214 -9.96 3.17 -0.04
CA SER A 214 -9.91 4.09 -1.17
C SER A 214 -10.47 3.44 -2.43
N GLU A 215 -11.32 4.14 -3.17
CA GLU A 215 -11.86 3.64 -4.44
C GLU A 215 -10.78 3.51 -5.54
N VAL A 216 -9.72 4.31 -5.42
CA VAL A 216 -8.55 4.29 -6.31
C VAL A 216 -7.46 3.34 -5.83
N GLY A 217 -7.71 2.62 -4.74
CA GLY A 217 -6.83 1.57 -4.22
C GLY A 217 -6.54 0.48 -5.25
N GLU A 218 -5.33 -0.06 -5.22
CA GLU A 218 -4.90 -1.11 -6.14
C GLU A 218 -5.18 -2.51 -5.60
N ASP A 219 -5.36 -2.63 -4.28
CA ASP A 219 -5.53 -3.89 -3.57
C ASP A 219 -6.99 -4.11 -3.20
N ASP A 220 -7.48 -5.32 -3.44
CA ASP A 220 -8.76 -5.76 -2.91
C ASP A 220 -8.56 -6.31 -1.50
N VAL A 221 -9.27 -5.72 -0.54
CA VAL A 221 -9.16 -6.08 0.88
C VAL A 221 -10.48 -6.65 1.35
N VAL A 222 -10.39 -7.81 2.00
CA VAL A 222 -11.51 -8.55 2.55
C VAL A 222 -11.72 -8.11 3.99
N PHE A 223 -12.92 -7.67 4.33
CA PHE A 223 -13.30 -7.25 5.69
C PHE A 223 -14.46 -8.11 6.21
N CYS A 224 -14.41 -8.49 7.48
CA CYS A 224 -15.58 -9.08 8.13
C CYS A 224 -16.57 -8.00 8.57
N THR A 225 -17.86 -8.28 8.44
CA THR A 225 -18.95 -7.40 8.90
C THR A 225 -19.29 -7.56 10.39
N ALA A 226 -18.71 -8.54 11.07
CA ALA A 226 -19.05 -8.91 12.46
C ALA A 226 -17.87 -8.93 13.42
N CYS A 227 -16.62 -8.89 12.95
CA CYS A 227 -15.41 -8.83 13.78
C CYS A 227 -14.28 -8.07 13.06
N ASP A 228 -13.13 -7.91 13.70
CA ASP A 228 -11.99 -7.14 13.19
C ASP A 228 -11.14 -7.86 12.14
N TYR A 229 -11.57 -9.03 11.65
CA TYR A 229 -10.85 -9.75 10.61
C TYR A 229 -10.77 -8.93 9.32
N ALA A 230 -9.55 -8.72 8.85
CA ALA A 230 -9.26 -8.12 7.56
C ALA A 230 -8.00 -8.73 6.95
N ALA A 231 -8.02 -9.00 5.65
CA ALA A 231 -6.89 -9.57 4.92
C ALA A 231 -6.87 -9.06 3.47
N ASN A 232 -5.68 -8.93 2.90
CA ASN A 232 -5.51 -8.77 1.47
C ASN A 232 -6.12 -9.99 0.74
N MET A 233 -6.78 -9.77 -0.40
CA MET A 233 -7.36 -10.83 -1.24
C MET A 233 -6.36 -11.96 -1.53
N GLU A 234 -5.10 -11.61 -1.75
CA GLU A 234 -4.01 -12.55 -2.01
C GLU A 234 -3.82 -13.56 -0.86
N LYS A 235 -4.11 -13.15 0.39
CA LYS A 235 -3.93 -13.96 1.60
C LYS A 235 -5.22 -14.54 2.15
N ALA A 236 -6.35 -13.86 1.97
CA ALA A 236 -7.61 -14.15 2.65
C ALA A 236 -8.07 -15.60 2.42
N PRO A 237 -8.18 -16.44 3.47
CA PRO A 237 -8.65 -17.81 3.34
C PRO A 237 -10.08 -17.85 2.80
N SER A 238 -10.31 -18.73 1.85
CA SER A 238 -11.64 -18.97 1.30
C SER A 238 -12.41 -19.99 2.13
N THR A 239 -13.75 -19.89 2.16
CA THR A 239 -14.59 -20.85 2.89
C THR A 239 -15.28 -21.80 1.95
N VAL A 240 -15.11 -23.10 2.18
CA VAL A 240 -15.64 -24.15 1.29
C VAL A 240 -17.18 -24.16 1.29
N GLU A 241 -17.77 -23.92 0.12
CA GLU A 241 -19.16 -24.26 -0.14
C GLU A 241 -19.29 -25.75 -0.53
N LYS A 242 -20.13 -26.49 0.18
CA LYS A 242 -20.39 -27.91 -0.11
C LYS A 242 -21.62 -28.04 -1.02
N ALA A 243 -21.48 -28.82 -2.09
CA ALA A 243 -22.64 -29.17 -2.91
C ALA A 243 -23.49 -30.23 -2.19
N ASP A 244 -24.78 -30.28 -2.54
CA ASP A 244 -25.64 -31.38 -2.13
C ASP A 244 -25.13 -32.69 -2.73
N ALA A 245 -25.19 -33.77 -1.93
CA ALA A 245 -24.73 -35.07 -2.37
C ALA A 245 -25.62 -35.61 -3.51
N GLU A 246 -24.99 -36.10 -4.57
CA GLU A 246 -25.66 -36.74 -5.70
C GLU A 246 -25.13 -38.15 -5.92
N GLU A 247 -25.97 -39.02 -6.48
CA GLU A 247 -25.52 -40.33 -6.96
C GLU A 247 -24.54 -40.14 -8.13
N LEU A 248 -23.43 -40.87 -8.09
CA LEU A 248 -22.37 -40.77 -9.10
C LEU A 248 -22.87 -41.36 -10.43
N LYS A 249 -22.82 -40.55 -11.49
CA LYS A 249 -23.20 -40.96 -12.84
C LYS A 249 -21.98 -41.37 -13.67
N ASP A 250 -22.20 -42.16 -14.71
CA ASP A 250 -21.14 -42.52 -15.66
C ASP A 250 -20.63 -41.31 -16.43
N LEU A 251 -19.33 -41.32 -16.75
CA LEU A 251 -18.70 -40.28 -17.55
C LEU A 251 -19.33 -40.21 -18.94
N VAL A 252 -19.75 -39.00 -19.34
CA VAL A 252 -20.30 -38.74 -20.67
C VAL A 252 -19.41 -37.73 -21.38
N LYS A 253 -18.87 -38.11 -22.55
CA LYS A 253 -18.10 -37.20 -23.39
C LYS A 253 -19.02 -36.50 -24.39
N THR A 254 -19.05 -35.19 -24.34
CA THR A 254 -19.98 -34.36 -25.13
C THR A 254 -19.21 -33.45 -26.07
N GLU A 255 -19.65 -33.38 -27.32
CA GLU A 255 -19.08 -32.50 -28.34
C GLU A 255 -19.59 -31.07 -28.13
N THR A 256 -18.67 -30.14 -27.97
CA THR A 256 -18.90 -28.72 -27.66
C THR A 256 -18.07 -27.85 -28.61
N PRO A 257 -18.33 -27.89 -29.93
CA PRO A 257 -17.49 -27.21 -30.91
C PRO A 257 -17.72 -25.70 -30.77
N ASN A 258 -16.63 -24.94 -30.66
CA ASN A 258 -16.64 -23.48 -30.49
C ASN A 258 -17.25 -22.94 -29.17
N VAL A 259 -17.44 -23.79 -28.15
CA VAL A 259 -17.88 -23.39 -26.81
C VAL A 259 -16.66 -23.43 -25.90
N LYS A 260 -16.20 -22.27 -25.41
CA LYS A 260 -14.91 -22.14 -24.68
C LYS A 260 -15.03 -21.46 -23.32
N THR A 261 -15.97 -20.54 -23.14
CA THR A 261 -16.12 -19.82 -21.87
C THR A 261 -17.16 -20.48 -20.96
N ILE A 262 -17.06 -20.24 -19.65
CA ILE A 262 -18.06 -20.74 -18.68
C ILE A 262 -19.46 -20.25 -19.03
N GLU A 263 -19.62 -19.01 -19.46
CA GLU A 263 -20.91 -18.46 -19.88
C GLU A 263 -21.51 -19.21 -21.09
N GLU A 264 -20.69 -19.57 -22.07
CA GLU A 264 -21.12 -20.34 -23.24
C GLU A 264 -21.46 -21.79 -22.83
N LEU A 265 -20.67 -22.39 -21.95
CA LEU A 265 -20.89 -23.73 -21.44
C LEU A 265 -22.17 -23.83 -20.61
N VAL A 266 -22.44 -22.84 -19.75
CA VAL A 266 -23.67 -22.70 -18.96
C VAL A 266 -24.90 -22.72 -19.88
N LYS A 267 -24.86 -21.97 -20.98
CA LYS A 267 -25.93 -21.95 -21.99
C LYS A 267 -26.06 -23.27 -22.73
N PHE A 268 -24.93 -23.88 -23.10
CA PHE A 268 -24.90 -25.13 -23.86
C PHE A 268 -25.44 -26.33 -23.07
N PHE A 269 -24.95 -26.52 -21.84
CA PHE A 269 -25.33 -27.64 -20.97
C PHE A 269 -26.61 -27.36 -20.16
N ASN A 270 -27.16 -26.15 -20.27
CA ASN A 270 -28.37 -25.71 -19.55
C ASN A 270 -28.26 -25.99 -18.03
N THR A 271 -27.15 -25.52 -17.44
CA THR A 271 -26.81 -25.73 -16.02
C THR A 271 -26.22 -24.46 -15.42
N THR A 272 -25.68 -24.53 -14.20
CA THR A 272 -25.06 -23.39 -13.53
C THR A 272 -23.53 -23.46 -13.60
N GLU A 273 -22.87 -22.31 -13.47
CA GLU A 273 -21.41 -22.19 -13.34
C GLU A 273 -20.82 -23.09 -12.23
N LYS A 274 -21.60 -23.36 -11.17
CA LYS A 274 -21.22 -24.28 -10.08
C LYS A 274 -21.08 -25.74 -10.50
N LYS A 275 -21.61 -26.13 -11.67
CA LYS A 275 -21.47 -27.48 -12.23
C LYS A 275 -20.24 -27.62 -13.12
N PHE A 276 -19.41 -26.59 -13.26
CA PHE A 276 -18.17 -26.65 -14.01
C PHE A 276 -16.96 -26.57 -13.08
N ALA A 277 -15.85 -27.18 -13.50
CA ALA A 277 -14.54 -26.94 -12.90
C ALA A 277 -13.55 -26.48 -13.98
N LYS A 278 -13.00 -25.28 -13.81
CA LYS A 278 -11.95 -24.72 -14.68
C LYS A 278 -10.65 -25.44 -14.40
N THR A 279 -9.89 -25.75 -15.45
CA THR A 279 -8.50 -26.22 -15.35
C THR A 279 -7.61 -25.20 -16.04
N LEU A 280 -6.86 -24.44 -15.24
CA LEU A 280 -5.90 -23.44 -15.71
C LEU A 280 -4.50 -24.03 -15.66
N ILE A 281 -3.70 -23.79 -16.67
CA ILE A 281 -2.33 -24.33 -16.76
C ILE A 281 -1.35 -23.17 -16.67
N TYR A 282 -0.39 -23.32 -15.77
CA TYR A 282 0.64 -22.36 -15.46
C TYR A 282 2.02 -22.96 -15.74
N ASN A 283 2.96 -22.09 -16.10
CA ASN A 283 4.39 -22.35 -16.05
C ASN A 283 4.92 -21.70 -14.75
N ALA A 284 5.40 -22.55 -13.84
CA ALA A 284 5.94 -22.21 -12.54
C ALA A 284 7.45 -22.54 -12.52
N ASP A 285 8.30 -21.54 -12.73
CA ASP A 285 9.76 -21.69 -12.87
C ASP A 285 10.20 -22.85 -13.79
N GLY A 286 9.51 -23.01 -14.92
CA GLY A 286 9.78 -24.04 -15.92
C GLY A 286 9.04 -25.36 -15.73
N LYS A 287 8.29 -25.53 -14.64
CA LYS A 287 7.39 -26.67 -14.42
C LYS A 287 5.98 -26.34 -14.86
N ILE A 288 5.31 -27.28 -15.51
CA ILE A 288 3.91 -27.12 -15.93
C ILE A 288 3.00 -27.59 -14.78
N VAL A 289 2.18 -26.67 -14.28
CA VAL A 289 1.25 -26.91 -13.17
C VAL A 289 -0.18 -26.66 -13.65
N ALA A 290 -1.08 -27.58 -13.36
CA ALA A 290 -2.52 -27.36 -13.55
C ALA A 290 -3.17 -27.01 -12.21
N VAL A 291 -4.06 -26.01 -12.21
CA VAL A 291 -4.84 -25.59 -11.04
C VAL A 291 -6.32 -25.68 -11.39
N MET A 292 -7.08 -26.33 -10.52
CA MET A 292 -8.52 -26.48 -10.67
C MET A 292 -9.30 -25.68 -9.64
N VAL A 293 -10.30 -24.93 -10.12
CA VAL A 293 -11.27 -24.18 -9.32
C VAL A 293 -12.67 -24.34 -9.91
N ARG A 294 -13.73 -24.13 -9.11
CA ARG A 294 -15.12 -24.19 -9.59
C ARG A 294 -15.38 -23.10 -10.64
N GLY A 295 -16.35 -23.31 -11.52
CA GLY A 295 -16.60 -22.47 -12.70
C GLY A 295 -16.80 -20.98 -12.42
N ASP A 296 -17.38 -20.65 -11.26
CA ASP A 296 -17.68 -19.31 -10.75
C ASP A 296 -16.56 -18.71 -9.86
N ARG A 297 -15.40 -19.38 -9.77
CA ARG A 297 -14.29 -18.98 -8.90
C ARG A 297 -13.08 -18.57 -9.72
N GLU A 298 -12.30 -17.62 -9.22
CA GLU A 298 -11.01 -17.26 -9.82
C GLU A 298 -9.85 -17.83 -9.00
N VAL A 299 -8.79 -18.24 -9.70
CA VAL A 299 -7.57 -18.75 -9.07
C VAL A 299 -6.87 -17.60 -8.35
N ASN A 300 -6.39 -17.91 -7.14
CA ASN A 300 -5.48 -17.04 -6.41
C ASN A 300 -4.05 -17.48 -6.69
N GLU A 301 -3.35 -16.73 -7.54
CA GLU A 301 -2.00 -17.05 -8.00
C GLU A 301 -0.97 -17.01 -6.86
N VAL A 302 -1.17 -16.17 -5.84
CA VAL A 302 -0.30 -16.09 -4.66
C VAL A 302 -0.41 -17.35 -3.81
N LYS A 303 -1.64 -17.83 -3.54
CA LYS A 303 -1.86 -19.10 -2.83
C LYS A 303 -1.28 -20.29 -3.60
N VAL A 304 -1.43 -20.30 -4.93
CA VAL A 304 -0.81 -21.33 -5.79
C VAL A 304 0.71 -21.28 -5.69
N SER A 305 1.33 -20.11 -5.81
CA SER A 305 2.78 -19.95 -5.71
C SER A 305 3.31 -20.44 -4.36
N ASN A 306 2.65 -20.04 -3.28
CA ASN A 306 2.99 -20.46 -1.92
C ASN A 306 2.90 -21.98 -1.73
N ALA A 307 1.86 -22.62 -2.28
CA ALA A 307 1.71 -24.07 -2.22
C ALA A 307 2.76 -24.84 -3.02
N LEU A 308 3.34 -24.21 -4.06
CA LEU A 308 4.46 -24.75 -4.84
C LEU A 308 5.83 -24.49 -4.20
N GLY A 309 5.87 -23.90 -3.00
CA GLY A 309 7.10 -23.59 -2.28
C GLY A 309 7.66 -22.19 -2.54
N GLY A 310 6.83 -21.24 -2.99
CA GLY A 310 7.22 -19.85 -3.22
C GLY A 310 7.97 -19.66 -4.54
N VAL A 311 7.37 -20.11 -5.64
CA VAL A 311 7.96 -19.97 -6.99
C VAL A 311 8.13 -18.50 -7.35
N VAL A 312 9.22 -18.20 -8.07
CA VAL A 312 9.58 -16.82 -8.44
C VAL A 312 8.71 -16.33 -9.60
N ASN A 313 8.50 -17.18 -10.60
CA ASN A 313 7.69 -16.87 -11.77
C ASN A 313 6.52 -17.84 -11.87
N LEU A 314 5.31 -17.32 -11.74
CA LEU A 314 4.08 -18.04 -12.05
C LEU A 314 3.37 -17.30 -13.18
N ASN A 315 3.35 -17.90 -14.37
CA ASN A 315 2.71 -17.31 -15.54
C ASN A 315 1.73 -18.30 -16.16
N MET A 316 0.67 -17.81 -16.78
CA MET A 316 -0.18 -18.66 -17.62
C MET A 316 0.67 -19.34 -18.69
N ALA A 317 0.50 -20.66 -18.82
CA ALA A 317 1.25 -21.46 -19.78
C ALA A 317 0.93 -21.02 -21.23
N ALA A 318 1.96 -21.02 -22.07
CA ALA A 318 1.79 -20.68 -23.47
C ALA A 318 0.91 -21.72 -24.21
N PRO A 319 0.21 -21.36 -25.30
CA PRO A 319 -0.69 -22.28 -26.00
C PRO A 319 -0.04 -23.61 -26.41
N GLU A 320 1.24 -23.60 -26.77
CA GLU A 320 2.02 -24.80 -27.09
C GLU A 320 2.29 -25.69 -25.87
N GLU A 321 2.48 -25.12 -24.68
CA GLU A 321 2.64 -25.85 -23.43
C GLU A 321 1.31 -26.47 -23.01
N VAL A 322 0.22 -25.70 -23.12
CA VAL A 322 -1.16 -26.20 -22.90
C VAL A 322 -1.45 -27.37 -23.82
N PHE A 323 -1.10 -27.28 -25.09
CA PHE A 323 -1.31 -28.36 -26.05
C PHE A 323 -0.48 -29.60 -25.72
N LYS A 324 0.77 -29.45 -25.28
CA LYS A 324 1.60 -30.57 -24.83
C LYS A 324 1.03 -31.25 -23.57
N ALA A 325 0.46 -30.47 -22.66
CA ALA A 325 -0.11 -30.99 -21.42
C ALA A 325 -1.47 -31.68 -21.63
N THR A 326 -2.26 -31.24 -22.61
CA THR A 326 -3.68 -31.64 -22.75
C THR A 326 -4.04 -32.30 -24.08
N ASN A 327 -3.18 -32.26 -25.10
CA ASN A 327 -3.53 -32.58 -26.49
C ASN A 327 -4.70 -31.74 -27.06
N ALA A 328 -4.97 -30.58 -26.47
CA ALA A 328 -6.09 -29.72 -26.83
C ALA A 328 -5.71 -28.24 -26.88
N GLN A 329 -6.51 -27.45 -27.60
CA GLN A 329 -6.41 -26.00 -27.56
C GLN A 329 -6.93 -25.45 -26.21
N VAL A 330 -6.49 -24.24 -25.87
CA VAL A 330 -6.99 -23.47 -24.72
C VAL A 330 -8.53 -23.42 -24.74
N GLY A 331 -9.13 -23.71 -23.58
CA GLY A 331 -10.58 -23.82 -23.40
C GLY A 331 -11.11 -25.26 -23.31
N PHE A 332 -10.28 -26.28 -23.51
CA PHE A 332 -10.68 -27.70 -23.43
C PHE A 332 -9.82 -28.54 -22.48
N ALA A 333 -9.06 -27.87 -21.60
CA ALA A 333 -8.24 -28.51 -20.58
C ALA A 333 -9.11 -29.11 -19.46
N GLY A 334 -8.77 -30.32 -19.02
CA GLY A 334 -9.36 -30.95 -17.85
C GLY A 334 -8.38 -31.88 -17.14
N PRO A 335 -8.74 -32.42 -15.97
CA PRO A 335 -7.79 -33.16 -15.13
C PRO A 335 -7.57 -34.61 -15.53
N ILE A 336 -8.49 -35.21 -16.29
CA ILE A 336 -8.44 -36.64 -16.61
C ILE A 336 -7.32 -36.90 -17.62
N ASN A 337 -6.32 -37.69 -17.22
CA ASN A 337 -5.13 -38.03 -18.00
C ASN A 337 -4.33 -36.79 -18.48
N ILE A 338 -4.34 -35.71 -17.70
CA ILE A 338 -3.54 -34.53 -17.99
C ILE A 338 -2.05 -34.79 -17.73
N ASN A 339 -1.18 -34.29 -18.61
CA ASN A 339 0.27 -34.46 -18.50
C ASN A 339 0.93 -33.19 -17.97
N VAL A 340 0.98 -33.05 -16.65
CA VAL A 340 1.58 -31.91 -15.93
C VAL A 340 2.47 -32.41 -14.79
N ASP A 341 3.39 -31.56 -14.33
CA ASP A 341 4.27 -31.88 -13.20
C ASP A 341 3.49 -31.91 -11.88
N THR A 342 2.44 -31.09 -11.75
CA THR A 342 1.59 -31.01 -10.56
C THR A 342 0.17 -30.60 -10.92
N LEU A 343 -0.82 -31.28 -10.33
CA LEU A 343 -2.23 -30.91 -10.39
C LEU A 343 -2.69 -30.47 -9.00
N LEU A 344 -3.01 -29.19 -8.86
CA LEU A 344 -3.58 -28.58 -7.66
C LEU A 344 -5.10 -28.46 -7.83
N VAL A 345 -5.84 -28.82 -6.79
CA VAL A 345 -7.30 -28.92 -6.81
C VAL A 345 -7.88 -28.15 -5.64
N ASP A 346 -8.67 -27.12 -5.93
CA ASP A 346 -9.32 -26.32 -4.89
C ASP A 346 -10.27 -27.18 -4.04
N GLU A 347 -10.34 -26.88 -2.74
CA GLU A 347 -11.17 -27.60 -1.77
C GLU A 347 -12.66 -27.70 -2.18
N GLU A 348 -13.21 -26.72 -2.89
CA GLU A 348 -14.60 -26.79 -3.36
C GLU A 348 -14.81 -27.91 -4.39
N ILE A 349 -13.82 -28.19 -5.25
CA ILE A 349 -13.91 -29.25 -6.27
C ILE A 349 -14.07 -30.63 -5.64
N VAL A 350 -13.39 -30.86 -4.51
CA VAL A 350 -13.48 -32.13 -3.76
C VAL A 350 -14.90 -32.38 -3.26
N ASN A 351 -15.69 -31.32 -3.08
CA ASN A 351 -17.07 -31.38 -2.58
C ASN A 351 -18.12 -31.27 -3.70
N MET A 352 -17.72 -31.35 -4.97
CA MET A 352 -18.63 -31.31 -6.12
C MET A 352 -18.98 -32.72 -6.61
N TYR A 353 -20.19 -32.85 -7.15
CA TYR A 353 -20.70 -34.08 -7.74
C TYR A 353 -21.08 -33.87 -9.20
N ASN A 354 -20.74 -34.85 -10.03
CA ASN A 354 -21.13 -34.96 -11.44
C ASN A 354 -20.88 -33.67 -12.24
N PHE A 355 -19.71 -33.05 -12.06
CA PHE A 355 -19.39 -31.77 -12.69
C PHE A 355 -18.79 -31.94 -14.08
N ILE A 356 -18.64 -30.83 -14.79
CA ILE A 356 -18.21 -30.77 -16.18
C ILE A 356 -16.81 -30.15 -16.26
N VAL A 357 -15.91 -30.78 -17.03
CA VAL A 357 -14.53 -30.35 -17.26
C VAL A 357 -14.17 -30.47 -18.74
N GLY A 358 -13.08 -29.82 -19.18
CA GLY A 358 -12.55 -30.03 -20.52
C GLY A 358 -12.10 -31.47 -20.76
N ALA A 359 -12.23 -31.96 -21.99
CA ALA A 359 -11.97 -33.38 -22.29
C ALA A 359 -10.52 -33.71 -22.66
N ASN A 360 -9.59 -32.75 -22.55
CA ASN A 360 -8.24 -32.88 -23.12
C ASN A 360 -8.30 -33.29 -24.61
N LYS A 361 -9.31 -32.76 -25.31
CA LYS A 361 -9.54 -32.89 -26.75
C LYS A 361 -10.29 -31.67 -27.24
N THR A 362 -9.73 -30.94 -28.20
CA THR A 362 -10.34 -29.73 -28.77
C THR A 362 -11.78 -30.00 -29.22
N GLY A 363 -12.72 -29.17 -28.76
CA GLY A 363 -14.14 -29.28 -29.10
C GLY A 363 -14.93 -30.28 -28.25
N TYR A 364 -14.39 -30.79 -27.14
CA TYR A 364 -15.09 -31.75 -26.28
C TYR A 364 -14.96 -31.38 -24.79
N HIS A 365 -16.02 -31.66 -24.04
CA HIS A 365 -16.05 -31.66 -22.59
C HIS A 365 -16.49 -33.03 -22.07
N ILE A 366 -16.24 -33.29 -20.78
CA ILE A 366 -16.68 -34.50 -20.09
C ILE A 366 -17.61 -34.09 -18.96
N GLU A 367 -18.81 -34.65 -18.97
CA GLU A 367 -19.81 -34.52 -17.91
C GLU A 367 -19.70 -35.65 -16.89
N ASN A 368 -20.34 -35.46 -15.75
CA ASN A 368 -20.41 -36.40 -14.63
C ASN A 368 -19.05 -36.76 -14.01
N VAL A 369 -18.10 -35.84 -14.06
CA VAL A 369 -16.78 -36.00 -13.44
C VAL A 369 -16.89 -35.86 -11.92
N ASN A 370 -16.12 -36.66 -11.20
CA ASN A 370 -16.07 -36.71 -9.74
C ASN A 370 -14.62 -36.88 -9.25
N TYR A 371 -14.22 -36.02 -8.31
CA TYR A 371 -12.91 -36.12 -7.65
C TYR A 371 -12.76 -37.46 -6.90
N GLY A 372 -11.55 -38.01 -6.85
CA GLY A 372 -11.25 -39.30 -6.21
C GLY A 372 -11.55 -40.52 -7.08
N ARG A 373 -12.67 -40.51 -7.83
CA ARG A 373 -13.03 -41.57 -8.80
C ARG A 373 -12.29 -41.39 -10.13
N ASP A 374 -12.35 -40.19 -10.72
CA ASP A 374 -11.88 -39.96 -12.09
C ASP A 374 -10.49 -39.32 -12.17
N PHE A 375 -10.10 -38.58 -11.13
CA PHE A 375 -8.78 -37.95 -11.01
C PHE A 375 -8.47 -37.63 -9.54
N GLN A 376 -7.20 -37.37 -9.25
CA GLN A 376 -6.69 -36.96 -7.94
C GLN A 376 -5.61 -35.88 -8.12
N GLY A 377 -5.37 -35.09 -7.08
CA GLY A 377 -4.38 -34.00 -7.09
C GLY A 377 -4.16 -33.44 -5.68
N GLY A 378 -3.22 -32.51 -5.54
CA GLY A 378 -2.95 -31.82 -4.27
C GLY A 378 -4.09 -30.89 -3.92
N VAL A 379 -4.75 -31.12 -2.77
CA VAL A 379 -5.92 -30.35 -2.34
C VAL A 379 -5.50 -29.18 -1.45
N GLY A 380 -6.09 -28.01 -1.67
CA GLY A 380 -5.87 -26.83 -0.83
C GLY A 380 -6.73 -25.64 -1.27
N ASP A 381 -6.57 -24.51 -0.58
CA ASP A 381 -7.21 -23.24 -0.94
C ASP A 381 -6.42 -22.56 -2.07
N TYR A 382 -6.97 -22.57 -3.28
CA TYR A 382 -6.31 -22.02 -4.48
C TYR A 382 -7.16 -20.95 -5.17
N ARG A 383 -8.18 -20.41 -4.49
CA ARG A 383 -9.10 -19.43 -5.06
C ARG A 383 -9.17 -18.14 -4.28
N ASN A 384 -9.70 -17.12 -4.93
CA ASN A 384 -10.10 -15.88 -4.26
C ASN A 384 -11.40 -16.10 -3.48
N ILE A 385 -11.49 -15.46 -2.31
CA ILE A 385 -12.74 -15.40 -1.56
C ILE A 385 -13.69 -14.41 -2.24
N THR A 386 -14.99 -14.72 -2.29
CA THR A 386 -16.00 -13.82 -2.87
C THR A 386 -16.82 -13.10 -1.82
N GLU A 387 -17.36 -11.93 -2.17
CA GLU A 387 -18.24 -11.16 -1.30
C GLU A 387 -19.43 -12.00 -0.78
N GLY A 388 -19.75 -11.84 0.51
CA GLY A 388 -20.82 -12.57 1.17
C GLY A 388 -20.45 -13.95 1.71
N GLU A 389 -19.24 -14.45 1.42
CA GLU A 389 -18.72 -15.67 2.06
C GLU A 389 -18.56 -15.54 3.57
N LYS A 390 -18.36 -16.68 4.24
CA LYS A 390 -18.18 -16.72 5.68
C LYS A 390 -16.78 -16.22 6.04
N CYS A 391 -16.69 -15.40 7.07
CA CYS A 391 -15.43 -15.01 7.66
C CYS A 391 -14.75 -16.26 8.24
N PRO A 392 -13.47 -16.50 7.92
CA PRO A 392 -12.75 -17.69 8.39
C PRO A 392 -12.54 -17.70 9.92
N VAL A 393 -12.71 -16.55 10.58
CA VAL A 393 -12.52 -16.41 12.03
C VAL A 393 -13.83 -16.58 12.80
N CYS A 394 -14.88 -15.83 12.45
CA CYS A 394 -16.12 -15.77 13.25
C CYS A 394 -17.36 -16.36 12.55
N GLY A 395 -17.26 -16.73 11.27
CA GLY A 395 -18.39 -17.23 10.49
C GLY A 395 -19.42 -16.18 10.05
N GLY A 396 -19.24 -14.90 10.39
CA GLY A 396 -20.02 -13.77 9.87
C GLY A 396 -19.80 -13.55 8.36
N LYS A 397 -20.41 -12.54 7.73
CA LYS A 397 -20.20 -12.30 6.28
C LYS A 397 -18.98 -11.43 6.02
N VAL A 398 -18.30 -11.65 4.91
CA VAL A 398 -17.24 -10.75 4.41
C VAL A 398 -17.73 -9.80 3.32
N THR A 399 -17.13 -8.63 3.27
CA THR A 399 -17.25 -7.62 2.20
C THR A 399 -15.88 -7.36 1.59
N ILE A 400 -15.83 -7.00 0.32
CA ILE A 400 -14.57 -6.65 -0.36
C ILE A 400 -14.58 -5.15 -0.60
N SER A 401 -13.47 -4.48 -0.35
CA SER A 401 -13.29 -3.05 -0.63
C SER A 401 -11.88 -2.77 -1.08
N ARG A 402 -11.72 -1.76 -1.94
CA ARG A 402 -10.40 -1.34 -2.39
C ARG A 402 -9.64 -0.59 -1.30
N GLY A 403 -8.34 -0.85 -1.25
CA GLY A 403 -7.40 -0.27 -0.30
C GLY A 403 -6.15 0.26 -0.97
N THR A 404 -5.59 1.32 -0.39
CA THR A 404 -4.24 1.79 -0.69
C THR A 404 -3.32 1.39 0.46
N GLU A 405 -2.33 0.56 0.18
CA GLU A 405 -1.30 0.15 1.13
C GLU A 405 -0.37 1.34 1.45
N VAL A 406 -0.39 1.82 2.70
CA VAL A 406 0.47 2.94 3.16
C VAL A 406 1.65 2.50 4.00
N GLY A 407 1.65 1.24 4.46
CA GLY A 407 2.77 0.64 5.15
C GLY A 407 2.64 -0.88 5.25
N HIS A 408 3.74 -1.54 5.55
CA HIS A 408 3.81 -3.01 5.63
C HIS A 408 4.81 -3.40 6.71
N ILE A 409 4.46 -4.39 7.52
CA ILE A 409 5.33 -4.96 8.55
C ILE A 409 5.51 -6.46 8.33
N PHE A 410 6.74 -6.95 8.48
CA PHE A 410 7.13 -8.33 8.18
C PHE A 410 7.93 -8.96 9.32
N LYS A 411 7.70 -10.24 9.56
CA LYS A 411 8.59 -11.13 10.32
C LYS A 411 9.47 -11.89 9.34
N LEU A 412 10.69 -11.41 9.12
CA LEU A 412 11.63 -11.96 8.13
C LEU A 412 12.29 -13.27 8.61
N GLY A 413 12.35 -13.49 9.92
CA GLY A 413 13.07 -14.63 10.50
C GLY A 413 14.56 -14.53 10.19
N THR A 414 15.18 -15.62 9.75
CA THR A 414 16.63 -15.70 9.51
C THR A 414 17.04 -15.55 8.05
N LYS A 415 16.10 -15.24 7.13
CA LYS A 415 16.34 -15.25 5.67
C LYS A 415 17.61 -14.49 5.25
N TYR A 416 17.76 -13.25 5.70
CA TYR A 416 18.90 -12.40 5.33
C TYR A 416 20.13 -12.71 6.18
N SER A 417 19.94 -12.96 7.48
CA SER A 417 21.03 -13.24 8.38
C SER A 417 21.75 -14.55 8.06
N GLU A 418 21.04 -15.59 7.63
CA GLU A 418 21.66 -16.84 7.18
C GLU A 418 22.41 -16.64 5.86
N ALA A 419 21.77 -16.02 4.86
CA ALA A 419 22.37 -15.79 3.55
C ALA A 419 23.65 -14.93 3.63
N MET A 420 23.64 -13.91 4.50
CA MET A 420 24.75 -12.97 4.67
C MET A 420 25.65 -13.28 5.87
N ASN A 421 25.50 -14.44 6.51
CA ASN A 421 26.26 -14.85 7.69
C ASN A 421 26.30 -13.78 8.80
N ALA A 422 25.16 -13.17 9.10
CA ALA A 422 24.98 -12.16 10.13
C ALA A 422 24.58 -12.82 11.45
N ASN A 423 25.57 -13.08 12.30
CA ASN A 423 25.39 -13.82 13.56
C ASN A 423 25.78 -13.00 14.80
N PHE A 424 25.28 -13.45 15.95
CA PHE A 424 25.69 -13.00 17.28
C PHE A 424 26.06 -14.20 18.17
N ILE A 425 26.80 -13.94 19.25
CA ILE A 425 27.08 -14.94 20.28
C ILE A 425 25.95 -14.93 21.32
N ASP A 426 25.30 -16.07 21.50
CA ASP A 426 24.21 -16.27 22.46
C ASP A 426 24.69 -16.44 23.91
N GLU A 427 23.75 -16.58 24.84
CA GLU A 427 24.03 -16.72 26.28
C GLU A 427 24.83 -17.99 26.64
N ASN A 428 24.85 -18.98 25.75
CA ASN A 428 25.61 -20.22 25.91
C ASN A 428 26.97 -20.18 25.18
N GLY A 429 27.35 -19.03 24.61
CA GLY A 429 28.57 -18.87 23.83
C GLY A 429 28.49 -19.47 22.42
N LYS A 430 27.29 -19.75 21.89
CA LYS A 430 27.10 -20.28 20.53
C LYS A 430 26.78 -19.16 19.56
N GLU A 431 27.33 -19.27 18.35
CA GLU A 431 27.00 -18.39 17.25
C GLU A 431 25.62 -18.73 16.67
N LYS A 432 24.75 -17.73 16.53
CA LYS A 432 23.39 -17.86 15.98
C LYS A 432 23.08 -16.70 15.03
N PRO A 433 22.31 -16.93 13.95
CA PRO A 433 21.84 -15.87 13.08
C PRO A 433 20.86 -14.95 13.83
N PHE A 434 20.81 -13.67 13.45
CA PHE A 434 19.80 -12.75 13.96
C PHE A 434 18.40 -13.19 13.52
N ILE A 435 17.41 -13.04 14.41
CA ILE A 435 16.01 -13.09 14.02
C ILE A 435 15.59 -11.67 13.62
N MET A 436 15.06 -11.49 12.41
CA MET A 436 14.84 -10.16 11.83
C MET A 436 13.36 -9.83 11.60
N GLY A 437 13.03 -8.56 11.77
CA GLY A 437 11.79 -7.95 11.28
C GLY A 437 12.09 -6.77 10.36
N CYS A 438 11.18 -6.46 9.43
CA CYS A 438 11.26 -5.21 8.66
C CYS A 438 9.92 -4.51 8.54
N TYR A 439 9.97 -3.18 8.47
CA TYR A 439 8.80 -2.32 8.66
C TYR A 439 8.89 -1.10 7.74
N GLY A 440 8.07 -1.06 6.69
CA GLY A 440 7.99 0.04 5.71
C GLY A 440 6.77 0.95 5.89
N ILE A 441 6.93 2.27 5.69
CA ILE A 441 5.84 3.25 5.47
C ILE A 441 6.20 4.05 4.23
N GLY A 442 5.32 4.07 3.24
CA GLY A 442 5.47 4.97 2.09
C GLY A 442 5.10 6.39 2.52
N VAL A 443 6.08 7.24 2.87
CA VAL A 443 5.81 8.58 3.41
C VAL A 443 5.16 9.49 2.37
N THR A 444 5.64 9.44 1.13
CA THR A 444 5.04 10.21 0.02
C THR A 444 3.68 9.68 -0.37
N ARG A 445 3.50 8.35 -0.33
CA ARG A 445 2.19 7.70 -0.56
C ARG A 445 1.20 8.10 0.53
N THR A 446 1.62 8.07 1.80
CA THR A 446 0.83 8.53 2.95
C THR A 446 0.35 9.96 2.74
N MET A 447 1.22 10.88 2.34
CA MET A 447 0.84 12.26 2.03
C MET A 447 -0.27 12.35 0.96
N ALA A 448 -0.20 11.55 -0.11
CA ALA A 448 -1.26 11.51 -1.11
C ALA A 448 -2.55 10.87 -0.59
N SER A 449 -2.45 9.81 0.23
CA SER A 449 -3.60 9.16 0.87
C SER A 449 -4.34 10.08 1.83
N ILE A 450 -3.66 11.00 2.50
CA ILE A 450 -4.30 12.07 3.29
C ILE A 450 -5.19 12.92 2.37
N ILE A 451 -4.68 13.33 1.20
CA ILE A 451 -5.47 14.16 0.29
C ILE A 451 -6.66 13.39 -0.28
N GLU A 452 -6.50 12.11 -0.64
CA GLU A 452 -7.62 11.28 -1.11
C GLU A 452 -8.76 11.20 -0.08
N GLN A 453 -8.45 11.07 1.21
CA GLN A 453 -9.47 11.04 2.26
C GLN A 453 -9.98 12.42 2.66
N HIS A 454 -9.18 13.47 2.47
CA HIS A 454 -9.47 14.81 2.96
C HIS A 454 -9.38 15.86 1.86
N ASN A 455 -10.37 15.86 0.97
CA ASN A 455 -10.55 16.88 -0.06
C ASN A 455 -12.04 17.13 -0.34
N ASP A 456 -12.33 18.22 -1.04
CA ASP A 456 -13.65 18.58 -1.55
C ASP A 456 -13.55 19.23 -2.95
N GLU A 457 -14.66 19.71 -3.51
CA GLU A 457 -14.65 20.32 -4.85
C GLU A 457 -13.79 21.58 -4.97
N ASN A 458 -13.46 22.23 -3.85
CA ASN A 458 -12.70 23.47 -3.80
C ASN A 458 -11.21 23.23 -3.57
N GLY A 459 -10.80 22.10 -3.00
CA GLY A 459 -9.40 21.80 -2.75
C GLY A 459 -9.12 20.77 -1.67
N ILE A 460 -7.90 20.84 -1.16
CA ILE A 460 -7.43 19.96 -0.08
C ILE A 460 -8.04 20.40 1.26
N VAL A 461 -8.24 19.48 2.20
CA VAL A 461 -8.72 19.74 3.56
C VAL A 461 -7.76 19.09 4.55
N TRP A 462 -6.66 19.73 4.91
CA TRP A 462 -5.66 19.07 5.74
C TRP A 462 -6.13 18.81 7.18
N PRO A 463 -5.85 17.61 7.75
CA PRO A 463 -5.74 17.46 9.19
C PRO A 463 -4.72 18.47 9.74
N LEU A 464 -5.02 19.09 10.87
CA LEU A 464 -4.22 20.21 11.40
C LEU A 464 -2.75 19.82 11.64
N SER A 465 -2.49 18.56 11.98
CA SER A 465 -1.17 17.99 12.29
C SER A 465 -0.21 17.93 11.10
N VAL A 466 -0.72 17.89 9.87
CA VAL A 466 0.07 17.73 8.64
C VAL A 466 -0.01 18.94 7.72
N ALA A 467 -0.91 19.88 8.01
CA ALA A 467 -1.14 21.06 7.19
C ALA A 467 0.16 21.84 6.92
N PRO A 468 0.40 22.32 5.69
CA PRO A 468 1.62 23.05 5.36
C PRO A 468 1.69 24.39 6.08
N TYR A 469 0.55 25.01 6.40
CA TYR A 469 0.44 26.13 7.32
C TYR A 469 -0.90 25.97 8.04
N HIS A 470 -1.01 26.47 9.26
CA HIS A 470 -2.24 26.35 10.05
C HIS A 470 -3.23 27.48 9.72
N VAL A 471 -2.72 28.69 9.51
CA VAL A 471 -3.54 29.91 9.34
C VAL A 471 -3.11 30.71 8.12
N ASN A 472 -4.08 31.14 7.29
CA ASN A 472 -3.88 32.12 6.22
C ASN A 472 -4.56 33.45 6.55
N ILE A 473 -3.78 34.50 6.70
CA ILE A 473 -4.23 35.86 7.01
C ILE A 473 -4.31 36.63 5.70
N ILE A 474 -5.50 37.14 5.37
CA ILE A 474 -5.79 37.76 4.08
C ILE A 474 -6.28 39.20 4.28
N PRO A 475 -5.41 40.20 4.11
CA PRO A 475 -5.86 41.58 3.93
C PRO A 475 -6.60 41.72 2.59
N VAL A 476 -7.84 42.22 2.65
CA VAL A 476 -8.71 42.41 1.48
C VAL A 476 -8.15 43.49 0.56
N ASN A 477 -7.64 44.58 1.14
CA ASN A 477 -6.99 45.66 0.42
C ASN A 477 -5.58 45.91 0.96
N ILE A 478 -4.55 45.48 0.23
CA ILE A 478 -3.15 45.67 0.66
C ILE A 478 -2.68 47.13 0.60
N LYS A 479 -3.43 48.03 -0.03
CA LYS A 479 -3.14 49.47 -0.07
C LYS A 479 -3.74 50.22 1.11
N ASP A 480 -4.59 49.56 1.89
CA ASP A 480 -5.15 50.10 3.12
C ASP A 480 -4.16 49.85 4.26
N GLU A 481 -3.59 50.94 4.78
CA GLU A 481 -2.54 50.88 5.81
C GLU A 481 -3.05 50.26 7.11
N GLU A 482 -4.31 50.48 7.46
CA GLU A 482 -4.91 49.97 8.69
C GLU A 482 -5.16 48.46 8.59
N GLN A 483 -5.73 47.98 7.47
CA GLN A 483 -5.88 46.55 7.22
C GLN A 483 -4.53 45.83 7.22
N MET A 484 -3.51 46.42 6.58
CA MET A 484 -2.17 45.83 6.57
C MET A 484 -1.53 45.83 7.95
N LYS A 485 -1.69 46.90 8.74
CA LYS A 485 -1.17 46.96 10.11
C LYS A 485 -1.77 45.83 10.96
N ILE A 486 -3.10 45.72 11.00
CA ILE A 486 -3.80 44.69 11.78
C ILE A 486 -3.42 43.27 11.30
N ALA A 487 -3.32 43.05 10.00
CA ALA A 487 -2.91 41.76 9.45
C ALA A 487 -1.48 41.37 9.86
N ASN A 488 -0.54 42.33 9.95
CA ASN A 488 0.81 42.07 10.44
C ASN A 488 0.84 41.83 11.96
N GLU A 489 0.03 42.53 12.74
CA GLU A 489 -0.09 42.32 14.20
C GLU A 489 -0.58 40.90 14.49
N ILE A 490 -1.72 40.49 13.89
CA ILE A 490 -2.24 39.13 14.00
C ILE A 490 -1.19 38.09 13.57
N TYR A 491 -0.46 38.37 12.49
CA TYR A 491 0.58 37.48 11.98
C TYR A 491 1.72 37.27 12.99
N GLU A 492 2.25 38.34 13.59
CA GLU A 492 3.31 38.23 14.59
C GLU A 492 2.79 37.61 15.91
N ASP A 493 1.56 37.91 16.32
CA ASP A 493 0.94 37.32 17.51
C ASP A 493 0.81 35.80 17.39
N LEU A 494 0.26 35.30 16.27
CA LEU A 494 0.15 33.87 16.02
C LEU A 494 1.52 33.20 15.92
N LYS A 495 2.49 33.85 15.28
CA LYS A 495 3.85 33.34 15.18
C LYS A 495 4.54 33.26 16.55
N SER A 496 4.25 34.21 17.46
CA SER A 496 4.83 34.24 18.81
C SER A 496 4.47 33.01 19.65
N ILE A 497 3.30 32.42 19.39
CA ILE A 497 2.82 31.19 20.03
C ILE A 497 3.17 29.93 19.22
N GLY A 498 4.03 30.02 18.21
CA GLY A 498 4.48 28.87 17.43
C GLY A 498 3.49 28.38 16.37
N VAL A 499 2.46 29.16 16.02
CA VAL A 499 1.55 28.82 14.92
C VAL A 499 2.21 29.17 13.59
N ASP A 500 2.37 28.17 12.72
CA ASP A 500 2.77 28.40 11.32
C ASP A 500 1.66 29.15 10.55
N ALA A 501 1.80 30.48 10.47
CA ALA A 501 0.90 31.35 9.72
C ALA A 501 1.51 31.82 8.38
N ILE A 502 0.65 32.06 7.39
CA ILE A 502 0.97 32.83 6.18
C ILE A 502 0.17 34.14 6.14
N LEU A 503 0.78 35.17 5.57
CA LEU A 503 0.15 36.44 5.27
C LEU A 503 0.06 36.59 3.75
N ASP A 504 -1.15 36.56 3.19
CA ASP A 504 -1.39 36.78 1.76
C ASP A 504 -1.36 38.28 1.41
N ASP A 505 -0.15 38.81 1.36
CA ASP A 505 0.17 40.20 1.03
C ASP A 505 0.26 40.46 -0.49
N ARG A 506 -0.18 39.51 -1.32
CA ARG A 506 -0.13 39.66 -2.78
C ARG A 506 -1.05 40.78 -3.26
N ASN A 507 -0.64 41.48 -4.32
CA ASN A 507 -1.46 42.47 -5.01
C ASN A 507 -2.48 41.80 -5.95
N GLU A 508 -3.34 40.96 -5.38
CA GLU A 508 -4.34 40.16 -6.07
C GLU A 508 -5.74 40.45 -5.55
N ARG A 509 -6.76 40.15 -6.36
CA ARG A 509 -8.16 40.29 -5.92
C ARG A 509 -8.47 39.31 -4.80
N ALA A 510 -9.24 39.74 -3.80
CA ALA A 510 -9.62 38.90 -2.65
C ALA A 510 -10.22 37.54 -3.07
N GLY A 511 -11.07 37.51 -4.11
CA GLY A 511 -11.63 36.25 -4.62
C GLY A 511 -10.57 35.27 -5.17
N VAL A 512 -9.44 35.74 -5.69
CA VAL A 512 -8.31 34.89 -6.10
C VAL A 512 -7.60 34.36 -4.86
N LYS A 513 -7.33 35.23 -3.88
CA LYS A 513 -6.71 34.85 -2.60
C LYS A 513 -7.51 33.77 -1.87
N PHE A 514 -8.84 33.92 -1.82
CA PHE A 514 -9.73 32.93 -1.22
C PHE A 514 -9.67 31.59 -1.94
N LYS A 515 -9.74 31.57 -3.27
CA LYS A 515 -9.63 30.34 -4.07
C LYS A 515 -8.28 29.65 -3.90
N ASP A 516 -7.18 30.39 -3.87
CA ASP A 516 -5.86 29.81 -3.62
C ASP A 516 -5.77 29.24 -2.20
N SER A 517 -6.32 29.94 -1.20
CA SER A 517 -6.37 29.46 0.18
C SER A 517 -7.16 28.16 0.31
N ASP A 518 -8.31 28.08 -0.35
CA ASP A 518 -9.19 26.92 -0.31
C ASP A 518 -8.57 25.74 -1.08
N LEU A 519 -7.89 26.00 -2.20
CA LEU A 519 -7.17 25.01 -2.99
C LEU A 519 -5.96 24.42 -2.25
N MET A 520 -5.15 25.26 -1.61
CA MET A 520 -4.00 24.83 -0.80
C MET A 520 -4.43 24.11 0.49
N GLY A 521 -5.68 24.29 0.91
CA GLY A 521 -6.29 23.61 2.04
C GLY A 521 -5.84 24.11 3.41
N ILE A 522 -5.45 25.39 3.53
CA ILE A 522 -5.02 25.95 4.81
C ILE A 522 -6.19 25.89 5.82
N PRO A 523 -6.04 25.22 6.97
CA PRO A 523 -7.18 24.87 7.85
C PRO A 523 -7.98 26.06 8.37
N MET A 524 -7.31 27.18 8.64
CA MET A 524 -7.93 28.40 9.16
C MET A 524 -7.62 29.59 8.26
N ARG A 525 -8.62 30.46 8.06
CA ARG A 525 -8.49 31.70 7.29
C ARG A 525 -8.99 32.87 8.12
N ILE A 526 -8.20 33.94 8.16
CA ILE A 526 -8.53 35.19 8.83
C ILE A 526 -8.56 36.29 7.77
N THR A 527 -9.74 36.83 7.48
CA THR A 527 -9.88 37.92 6.51
C THR A 527 -9.88 39.26 7.25
N VAL A 528 -8.91 40.11 6.92
CA VAL A 528 -8.81 41.47 7.44
C VAL A 528 -9.39 42.41 6.40
N GLY A 529 -10.66 42.79 6.60
CA GLY A 529 -11.44 43.58 5.64
C GLY A 529 -12.04 44.83 6.26
N LYS A 530 -13.22 45.24 5.79
CA LYS A 530 -13.89 46.46 6.28
C LYS A 530 -14.31 46.39 7.75
N LYS A 531 -14.42 45.18 8.30
CA LYS A 531 -14.88 44.91 9.67
C LYS A 531 -13.92 45.38 10.76
N ILE A 532 -12.70 45.78 10.40
CA ILE A 532 -11.75 46.36 11.34
C ILE A 532 -12.28 47.63 12.02
N VAL A 533 -13.19 48.38 11.38
CA VAL A 533 -13.83 49.57 11.97
C VAL A 533 -14.72 49.23 13.17
N ASP A 534 -15.22 47.99 13.22
CA ASP A 534 -16.00 47.44 14.32
C ASP A 534 -15.10 46.71 15.35
N GLY A 535 -13.78 46.68 15.15
CA GLY A 535 -12.83 45.89 15.95
C GLY A 535 -12.86 44.39 15.65
N GLU A 536 -13.40 44.00 14.49
CA GLU A 536 -13.67 42.60 14.12
C GLU A 536 -12.86 42.15 12.88
N VAL A 537 -12.64 40.84 12.79
CA VAL A 537 -12.15 40.14 11.59
C VAL A 537 -13.05 38.95 11.28
N GLU A 538 -13.03 38.50 10.03
CA GLU A 538 -13.78 37.30 9.63
C GLU A 538 -12.87 36.08 9.80
N PHE A 539 -13.25 35.16 10.68
CA PHE A 539 -12.60 33.86 10.86
C PHE A 539 -13.38 32.77 10.13
N LYS A 540 -12.67 31.87 9.46
CA LYS A 540 -13.27 30.74 8.75
C LYS A 540 -12.40 29.50 8.90
N LEU A 541 -13.01 28.39 9.33
CA LEU A 541 -12.41 27.06 9.15
C LEU A 541 -12.61 26.62 7.69
N ARG A 542 -11.63 25.90 7.11
CA ARG A 542 -11.69 25.43 5.72
C ARG A 542 -12.99 24.67 5.39
N THR A 543 -13.59 24.02 6.39
CA THR A 543 -14.80 23.19 6.30
C THR A 543 -16.05 23.81 6.90
N SER A 544 -16.00 25.05 7.39
CA SER A 544 -17.13 25.69 8.06
C SER A 544 -17.47 27.04 7.44
N ASP A 545 -18.64 27.56 7.83
CA ASP A 545 -19.03 28.91 7.51
C ASP A 545 -18.16 29.94 8.24
N MET A 546 -18.20 31.16 7.72
CA MET A 546 -17.49 32.30 8.29
C MET A 546 -18.18 32.79 9.56
N GLU A 547 -17.40 33.15 10.57
CA GLU A 547 -17.82 33.87 11.77
C GLU A 547 -17.06 35.19 11.93
N ASN A 548 -17.72 36.23 12.46
CA ASN A 548 -17.04 37.46 12.85
C ASN A 548 -16.57 37.29 14.29
N ILE A 549 -15.29 37.58 14.54
CA ILE A 549 -14.70 37.56 15.87
C ILE A 549 -13.96 38.86 16.13
N LYS A 550 -13.82 39.25 17.39
CA LYS A 550 -13.01 40.41 17.73
C LYS A 550 -11.54 40.14 17.45
N ILE A 551 -10.80 41.17 17.05
CA ILE A 551 -9.35 41.07 16.79
C ILE A 551 -8.61 40.51 18.01
N GLU A 552 -9.00 40.95 19.23
CA GLU A 552 -8.40 40.50 20.50
C GLU A 552 -8.65 39.01 20.81
N GLU A 553 -9.66 38.37 20.22
CA GLU A 553 -10.04 36.98 20.47
C GLU A 553 -9.38 35.99 19.47
N VAL A 554 -8.74 36.49 18.42
CA VAL A 554 -8.17 35.68 17.32
C VAL A 554 -7.20 34.62 17.83
N VAL A 555 -6.27 35.01 18.70
CA VAL A 555 -5.23 34.10 19.21
C VAL A 555 -5.86 32.96 20.01
N ASP A 556 -6.81 33.28 20.88
CA ASP A 556 -7.47 32.28 21.71
C ASP A 556 -8.36 31.35 20.88
N ARG A 557 -9.06 31.90 19.89
CA ARG A 557 -9.84 31.11 18.93
C ARG A 557 -8.97 30.10 18.16
N VAL A 558 -7.76 30.48 17.76
CA VAL A 558 -6.80 29.57 17.13
C VAL A 558 -6.30 28.51 18.11
N ARG A 559 -5.97 28.89 19.36
CA ARG A 559 -5.57 27.93 20.41
C ARG A 559 -6.63 26.87 20.67
N GLU A 560 -7.90 27.25 20.65
CA GLU A 560 -9.01 26.31 20.80
C GLU A 560 -9.02 25.24 19.70
N GLU A 561 -8.74 25.60 18.45
CA GLU A 561 -8.67 24.62 17.35
C GLU A 561 -7.49 23.65 17.51
N PHE A 562 -6.33 24.13 17.94
CA PHE A 562 -5.21 23.25 18.28
C PHE A 562 -5.60 22.26 19.39
N LYS A 563 -6.24 22.76 20.46
CA LYS A 563 -6.70 21.92 21.57
C LYS A 563 -7.74 20.88 21.14
N LYS A 564 -8.70 21.25 20.29
CA LYS A 564 -9.69 20.32 19.72
C LYS A 564 -9.04 19.20 18.92
N ASN A 565 -7.95 19.51 18.22
CA ASN A 565 -7.15 18.56 17.44
C ASN A 565 -6.07 17.83 18.28
N LYS A 566 -6.06 17.99 19.61
CA LYS A 566 -5.07 17.41 20.53
C LYS A 566 -3.62 17.80 20.20
N LEU A 567 -3.43 19.01 19.67
CA LEU A 567 -2.14 19.62 19.40
C LEU A 567 -1.88 20.74 20.39
N SER A 568 -0.59 21.04 20.62
CA SER A 568 -0.16 22.13 21.50
C SER A 568 0.50 23.25 20.70
N VAL A 569 0.23 24.49 21.11
CA VAL A 569 1.00 25.68 20.73
C VAL A 569 2.06 25.99 21.81
N ARG A 570 3.06 26.82 21.49
CA ARG A 570 4.18 27.16 22.39
C ARG A 570 3.78 28.04 23.57
#